data_AF-A0A2G9QMY3-F1
#
_entry.id   AF-A0A2G9QMY3-F1
#
_cell.length_a   1.000
_cell.length_b   1.000
_cell.length_c   1.000
_cell.angle_alpha   90.00
_cell.angle_beta   90.00
_cell.angle_gamma   90.00
#
_symmetry.space_group_name_H-M   'P 1'
#
loop_
_entity.id
_entity.type
_entity.pdbx_description
1 polymer ?
#
loop_
_entity_poly.entity_id
_entity_poly.type
_entity_poly.pdbx_seq_one_letter_code
_entity_poly.pdbx_strand_id
1 'polypeptide(L)'
;ACARPLITVYSEKGETSGKNVTMPAVFKAPIRPDIVNFVHTNLRKNSRQPFSVYASQRMRAGKGKMRNRRRIQRKGPCVIYNEDNGIIKAFRNIPGIALLNVNKLNLLRLAPGGHVGRFCIWTESAFRKLDDLYGTWRKPATLKANYNLPMHKMTNTDLSRILKSPEIQKALRAPMSDPKPTALFYYINILGTENIKCVFMFGNFSKKVKRRELKKNPLKNLRIMMRLNPYAKTAKRNAILRQQENVSAGKIC
;
A
#
# COMPACT_ATOMS: atom_id res chain seq x y z
N ALA A 1 11.91 -20.08 5.87
CA ALA A 1 11.19 -20.96 4.94
C ALA A 1 9.73 -20.53 4.86
N CYS A 2 9.14 -20.48 3.67
CA CYS A 2 7.74 -20.09 3.53
C CYS A 2 6.85 -21.35 3.59
N ALA A 3 6.02 -21.47 4.63
CA ALA A 3 5.08 -22.58 4.73
C ALA A 3 3.99 -22.49 3.64
N ARG A 4 3.55 -23.65 3.16
CA ARG A 4 2.48 -23.79 2.16
C ARG A 4 1.21 -24.26 2.89
N PRO A 5 0.14 -23.46 2.94
CA PRO A 5 -1.10 -23.87 3.60
C PRO A 5 -1.83 -24.96 2.82
N LEU A 6 -2.72 -25.67 3.51
CA LEU A 6 -3.72 -26.54 2.91
C LEU A 6 -4.92 -25.70 2.46
N ILE A 7 -5.36 -25.89 1.23
CA ILE A 7 -6.51 -25.22 0.63
C ILE A 7 -7.65 -26.21 0.52
N THR A 8 -8.85 -25.76 0.88
CA THR A 8 -10.08 -26.53 0.77
C THR A 8 -10.59 -26.57 -0.67
N VAL A 9 -11.03 -27.74 -1.12
CA VAL A 9 -11.71 -27.91 -2.41
C VAL A 9 -13.20 -27.75 -2.19
N TYR A 10 -13.84 -26.92 -3.02
CA TYR A 10 -15.28 -26.67 -2.96
C TYR A 10 -16.03 -27.61 -3.91
N SER A 11 -17.22 -28.03 -3.50
CA SER A 11 -18.19 -28.73 -4.34
C SER A 11 -18.90 -27.76 -5.26
N GLU A 12 -19.62 -28.27 -6.26
CA GLU A 12 -20.40 -27.46 -7.21
C GLU A 12 -21.53 -26.66 -6.53
N LYS A 13 -21.96 -27.10 -5.33
CA LYS A 13 -22.96 -26.41 -4.52
C LYS A 13 -22.38 -25.25 -3.70
N GLY A 14 -21.06 -25.04 -3.75
CA GLY A 14 -20.37 -23.99 -2.99
C GLY A 14 -20.02 -24.39 -1.55
N GLU A 15 -20.20 -25.64 -1.17
CA GLU A 15 -19.86 -26.18 0.14
C GLU A 15 -18.45 -26.79 0.12
N THR A 16 -17.82 -26.96 1.30
CA THR A 16 -16.51 -27.63 1.36
C THR A 16 -16.67 -29.12 1.12
N SER A 17 -15.93 -29.68 0.15
CA SER A 17 -15.97 -31.11 -0.19
C SER A 17 -15.23 -32.02 0.80
N GLY A 18 -14.63 -31.46 1.85
CA GLY A 18 -13.76 -32.17 2.80
C GLY A 18 -12.37 -32.56 2.25
N LYS A 19 -12.13 -32.36 0.95
CA LYS A 19 -10.82 -32.58 0.33
C LYS A 19 -9.94 -31.36 0.47
N ASN A 20 -8.67 -31.60 0.79
CA ASN A 20 -7.66 -30.56 0.93
C ASN A 20 -6.49 -30.80 -0.03
N VAL A 21 -6.00 -29.72 -0.63
CA VAL A 21 -4.83 -29.72 -1.53
C VAL A 21 -3.79 -28.76 -0.97
N THR A 22 -2.51 -29.15 -0.96
CA THR A 22 -1.41 -28.26 -0.57
C THR A 22 -1.24 -27.16 -1.62
N MET A 23 -1.18 -25.89 -1.20
CA MET A 23 -1.04 -24.76 -2.13
C MET A 23 0.25 -24.84 -2.94
N PRO A 24 0.26 -24.91 -4.28
CA PRO A 24 1.45 -24.98 -5.12
C PRO A 24 2.52 -23.92 -4.82
N ALA A 25 3.80 -24.29 -4.95
CA ALA A 25 4.91 -23.38 -4.63
C ALA A 25 4.93 -22.13 -5.53
N VAL A 26 4.40 -22.23 -6.75
CA VAL A 26 4.28 -21.12 -7.70
C VAL A 26 3.49 -19.93 -7.14
N PHE A 27 2.52 -20.14 -6.24
CA PHE A 27 1.77 -19.05 -5.60
C PHE A 27 2.58 -18.27 -4.56
N LYS A 28 3.72 -18.83 -4.12
CA LYS A 28 4.68 -18.13 -3.26
C LYS A 28 5.79 -17.46 -4.05
N ALA A 29 5.86 -17.60 -5.37
CA ALA A 29 6.89 -16.98 -6.19
C ALA A 29 6.90 -15.43 -6.05
N PRO A 30 8.07 -14.77 -6.17
CA PRO A 30 8.17 -13.32 -6.06
C PRO A 30 7.33 -12.60 -7.12
N ILE A 31 6.44 -11.70 -6.66
CA ILE A 31 5.60 -10.90 -7.54
C ILE A 31 6.40 -9.70 -8.05
N ARG A 32 6.59 -9.63 -9.37
CA ARG A 32 7.30 -8.54 -10.06
C ARG A 32 6.39 -7.84 -11.08
N PRO A 33 5.63 -6.82 -10.67
CA PRO A 33 4.67 -6.15 -11.55
C PRO A 33 5.37 -5.38 -12.70
N ASP A 34 6.61 -4.94 -12.47
CA ASP A 34 7.51 -4.35 -13.46
C ASP A 34 7.76 -5.31 -14.64
N ILE A 35 8.19 -6.55 -14.33
CA ILE A 35 8.41 -7.58 -15.36
C ILE A 35 7.09 -7.94 -16.04
N VAL A 36 6.03 -8.14 -15.27
CA VAL A 36 4.72 -8.51 -15.84
C VAL A 36 4.26 -7.46 -16.85
N ASN A 37 4.35 -6.17 -16.51
CA ASN A 37 3.95 -5.10 -17.42
C ASN A 37 4.88 -5.03 -18.65
N PHE A 38 6.19 -5.15 -18.45
CA PHE A 38 7.16 -5.13 -19.55
C PHE A 38 6.92 -6.28 -20.55
N VAL A 39 6.77 -7.51 -20.06
CA VAL A 39 6.49 -8.68 -20.91
C VAL A 39 5.11 -8.58 -21.55
N HIS A 40 4.09 -8.15 -20.79
CA HIS A 40 2.72 -7.99 -21.32
C HIS A 40 2.69 -6.97 -22.47
N THR A 41 3.33 -5.82 -22.30
CA THR A 41 3.34 -4.77 -23.34
C THR A 41 4.04 -5.25 -24.61
N ASN A 42 5.12 -6.04 -24.50
CA ASN A 42 5.82 -6.62 -25.65
C ASN A 42 5.01 -7.74 -26.33
N LEU A 43 4.52 -8.74 -25.59
CA LEU A 43 3.71 -9.82 -26.15
C LEU A 43 2.43 -9.30 -26.83
N ARG A 44 1.83 -8.27 -26.25
CA ARG A 44 0.63 -7.64 -26.80
C ARG A 44 0.88 -6.94 -28.15
N LYS A 45 2.13 -6.61 -28.48
CA LYS A 45 2.48 -6.06 -29.79
C LYS A 45 2.41 -7.13 -30.89
N ASN A 46 2.65 -8.40 -30.58
CA ASN A 46 2.72 -9.48 -31.56
C ASN A 46 1.39 -9.78 -32.25
N SER A 47 0.26 -9.52 -31.59
CA SER A 47 -1.08 -9.70 -32.17
C SER A 47 -1.64 -8.41 -32.81
N ARG A 48 -0.80 -7.39 -33.06
CA ARG A 48 -1.22 -6.14 -33.69
C ARG A 48 -1.15 -6.28 -35.21
N GLN A 49 -2.22 -5.89 -35.87
CA GLN A 49 -2.13 -5.33 -37.23
C GLN A 49 -1.80 -3.82 -37.08
N PRO A 50 -1.21 -3.13 -38.08
CA PRO A 50 -0.92 -1.70 -38.01
C PRO A 50 -2.15 -0.86 -37.59
N PHE A 51 -1.91 0.32 -37.01
CA PHE A 51 -2.82 1.28 -36.32
C PHE A 51 -3.29 0.96 -34.87
N SER A 52 -3.51 2.03 -34.08
CA SER A 52 -3.51 2.07 -32.59
C SER A 52 -4.86 2.44 -31.93
N VAL A 53 -4.96 2.32 -30.59
CA VAL A 53 -6.19 1.98 -29.82
C VAL A 53 -6.22 2.65 -28.43
N TYR A 54 -7.41 3.06 -27.88
CA TYR A 54 -8.03 2.70 -26.54
C TYR A 54 -9.28 3.57 -26.22
N ALA A 55 -10.28 3.29 -25.33
CA ALA A 55 -10.51 2.36 -24.20
C ALA A 55 -12.02 2.09 -23.85
N SER A 56 -12.24 1.00 -23.06
CA SER A 56 -13.29 0.61 -22.04
C SER A 56 -14.84 0.81 -22.17
N GLN A 57 -15.62 0.01 -21.41
CA GLN A 57 -16.97 -0.49 -21.76
C GLN A 57 -18.18 0.40 -21.54
N ARG A 58 -18.88 0.59 -22.66
CA ARG A 58 -20.11 1.31 -22.95
C ARG A 58 -20.35 1.05 -24.44
N MET A 59 -21.39 1.63 -25.06
CA MET A 59 -21.28 1.89 -26.50
C MET A 59 -19.97 2.62 -26.73
N ARG A 60 -19.04 1.99 -27.45
CA ARG A 60 -17.70 2.52 -27.63
C ARG A 60 -17.85 3.93 -28.20
N ALA A 61 -17.33 4.93 -27.48
CA ALA A 61 -17.36 6.30 -27.95
C ALA A 61 -16.53 6.42 -29.24
N GLY A 62 -16.95 7.29 -30.15
CA GLY A 62 -16.25 7.57 -31.41
C GLY A 62 -16.48 6.55 -32.53
N LYS A 63 -15.59 6.61 -33.53
CA LYS A 63 -15.73 5.94 -34.84
C LYS A 63 -15.54 4.40 -34.79
N GLY A 64 -15.17 3.85 -33.63
CA GLY A 64 -15.02 2.40 -33.43
C GLY A 64 -16.31 1.60 -33.60
N LYS A 65 -17.48 2.24 -33.46
CA LYS A 65 -18.81 1.63 -33.70
C LYS A 65 -19.00 1.15 -35.14
N MET A 66 -18.34 1.81 -36.08
CA MET A 66 -18.37 1.48 -37.52
C MET A 66 -17.35 0.40 -37.91
N ARG A 67 -16.37 0.10 -37.04
CA ARG A 67 -15.30 -0.87 -37.32
C ARG A 67 -15.50 -2.18 -36.55
N ASN A 68 -16.74 -2.68 -36.47
CA ASN A 68 -17.12 -3.91 -35.77
C ASN A 68 -16.68 -4.00 -34.29
N ARG A 69 -16.41 -2.86 -33.63
CA ARG A 69 -15.97 -2.77 -32.22
C ARG A 69 -16.92 -1.90 -31.39
N ARG A 70 -18.21 -2.02 -31.67
CA ARG A 70 -19.29 -1.21 -31.10
C ARG A 70 -19.42 -1.35 -29.58
N ARG A 71 -19.18 -2.55 -29.05
CA ARG A 71 -19.26 -2.88 -27.62
C ARG A 71 -17.87 -3.23 -27.11
N ILE A 72 -17.58 -2.92 -25.86
CA ILE A 72 -16.37 -3.41 -25.16
C ILE A 72 -16.86 -4.38 -24.07
N GLN A 73 -16.00 -5.08 -23.32
CA GLN A 73 -16.40 -5.63 -22.02
C GLN A 73 -15.42 -5.66 -20.85
N ARG A 74 -15.92 -5.47 -19.62
CA ARG A 74 -15.17 -5.79 -18.40
C ARG A 74 -14.80 -7.26 -18.43
N LYS A 75 -13.57 -7.57 -18.05
CA LYS A 75 -13.09 -8.94 -17.97
C LYS A 75 -13.54 -9.50 -16.62
N GLY A 76 -14.27 -10.59 -16.66
CA GLY A 76 -14.72 -11.33 -15.48
C GLY A 76 -13.69 -12.38 -15.05
N PRO A 77 -14.12 -13.39 -14.28
CA PRO A 77 -13.23 -14.44 -13.78
C PRO A 77 -12.55 -15.20 -14.91
N CYS A 78 -11.40 -15.77 -14.59
CA CYS A 78 -10.72 -16.73 -15.45
C CYS A 78 -10.87 -18.14 -14.86
N VAL A 79 -11.52 -19.05 -15.58
CA VAL A 79 -11.63 -20.45 -15.21
C VAL A 79 -10.47 -21.22 -15.83
N ILE A 80 -9.71 -21.93 -15.01
CA ILE A 80 -8.53 -22.70 -15.40
C ILE A 80 -8.79 -24.17 -15.15
N TYR A 81 -8.66 -24.97 -16.22
CA TYR A 81 -8.96 -26.40 -16.23
C TYR A 81 -7.78 -27.20 -16.80
N ASN A 82 -7.77 -28.50 -16.54
CA ASN A 82 -6.78 -29.42 -17.10
C ASN A 82 -7.21 -29.98 -18.47
N GLU A 83 -8.40 -30.58 -18.51
CA GLU A 83 -8.97 -31.26 -19.69
C GLU A 83 -10.33 -30.66 -20.07
N ASP A 84 -10.63 -30.63 -21.37
CA ASP A 84 -11.89 -30.09 -21.89
C ASP A 84 -12.92 -31.20 -22.10
N ASN A 85 -13.72 -31.47 -21.06
CA ASN A 85 -14.87 -32.38 -21.12
C ASN A 85 -16.18 -31.62 -21.38
N GLY A 86 -16.14 -30.59 -22.23
CA GLY A 86 -17.29 -29.74 -22.52
C GLY A 86 -17.35 -28.44 -21.70
N ILE A 87 -16.37 -28.21 -20.81
CA ILE A 87 -16.28 -26.98 -20.01
C ILE A 87 -16.20 -25.73 -20.90
N ILE A 88 -15.55 -25.83 -22.07
CA ILE A 88 -15.49 -24.69 -22.98
C ILE A 88 -16.88 -24.35 -23.53
N LYS A 89 -17.65 -25.37 -23.93
CA LYS A 89 -18.99 -25.18 -24.51
C LYS A 89 -19.95 -24.61 -23.46
N ALA A 90 -19.85 -25.04 -22.20
CA ALA A 90 -20.66 -24.56 -21.10
C ALA A 90 -20.41 -23.07 -20.78
N PHE A 91 -19.14 -22.67 -20.65
CA PHE A 91 -18.80 -21.32 -20.16
C PHE A 91 -18.57 -20.27 -21.26
N ARG A 92 -18.39 -20.65 -22.54
CA ARG A 92 -18.09 -19.70 -23.63
C ARG A 92 -19.18 -18.66 -23.87
N ASN A 93 -20.44 -18.99 -23.56
CA ASN A 93 -21.58 -18.11 -23.79
C ASN A 93 -21.80 -17.11 -22.65
N ILE A 94 -21.10 -17.28 -21.52
CA ILE A 94 -21.22 -16.37 -20.38
C ILE A 94 -20.28 -15.17 -20.61
N PRO A 95 -20.80 -13.94 -20.64
CA PRO A 95 -19.99 -12.77 -20.96
C PRO A 95 -18.93 -12.51 -19.89
N GLY A 96 -17.72 -12.14 -20.33
CA GLY A 96 -16.62 -11.76 -19.45
C GLY A 96 -15.80 -12.91 -18.88
N ILE A 97 -16.30 -14.15 -18.88
CA ILE A 97 -15.55 -15.32 -18.43
C ILE A 97 -14.46 -15.65 -19.46
N ALA A 98 -13.25 -15.92 -18.98
CA ALA A 98 -12.18 -16.47 -19.82
C ALA A 98 -11.86 -17.89 -19.38
N LEU A 99 -11.60 -18.75 -20.37
CA LEU A 99 -11.19 -20.12 -20.18
C LEU A 99 -9.71 -20.27 -20.53
N LEU A 100 -8.98 -21.00 -19.71
CA LEU A 100 -7.56 -21.29 -19.90
C LEU A 100 -7.27 -22.75 -19.56
N ASN A 101 -6.47 -23.40 -20.39
CA ASN A 101 -5.89 -24.70 -20.05
C ASN A 101 -4.63 -24.47 -19.20
N VAL A 102 -4.45 -25.25 -18.14
CA VAL A 102 -3.29 -25.19 -17.23
C VAL A 102 -1.94 -25.38 -17.92
N ASN A 103 -1.87 -26.19 -18.98
CA ASN A 103 -0.63 -26.40 -19.73
C ASN A 103 -0.28 -25.19 -20.62
N LYS A 104 -1.29 -24.41 -21.01
CA LYS A 104 -1.19 -23.28 -21.96
C LYS A 104 -1.65 -21.98 -21.30
N LEU A 105 -1.11 -21.67 -20.13
CA LEU A 105 -1.37 -20.42 -19.44
C LEU A 105 -0.83 -19.22 -20.24
N ASN A 106 -1.67 -18.21 -20.41
CA ASN A 106 -1.34 -17.02 -21.21
C ASN A 106 -1.34 -15.77 -20.33
N LEU A 107 -0.21 -15.06 -20.32
CA LEU A 107 -0.04 -13.80 -19.60
C LEU A 107 -1.07 -12.73 -20.00
N LEU A 108 -1.45 -12.65 -21.27
CA LEU A 108 -2.42 -11.66 -21.76
C LEU A 108 -3.82 -11.87 -21.17
N ARG A 109 -4.15 -13.12 -20.83
CA ARG A 109 -5.43 -13.48 -20.21
C ARG A 109 -5.34 -13.45 -18.68
N LEU A 110 -4.22 -13.83 -18.08
CA LEU A 110 -4.03 -13.79 -16.61
C LEU A 110 -3.83 -12.36 -16.08
N ALA A 111 -3.14 -11.50 -16.82
CA ALA A 111 -2.87 -10.11 -16.44
C ALA A 111 -3.39 -9.15 -17.53
N PRO A 112 -4.72 -8.98 -17.67
CA PRO A 112 -5.28 -8.13 -18.71
C PRO A 112 -4.83 -6.67 -18.52
N GLY A 113 -4.19 -6.10 -19.54
CA GLY A 113 -3.67 -4.73 -19.49
C GLY A 113 -2.35 -4.58 -18.71
N GLY A 114 -1.69 -5.68 -18.33
CA GLY A 114 -0.43 -5.64 -17.58
C GLY A 114 -0.58 -5.55 -16.06
N HIS A 115 -1.82 -5.54 -15.56
CA HIS A 115 -2.09 -5.57 -14.12
C HIS A 115 -2.18 -7.02 -13.61
N VAL A 116 -1.46 -7.31 -12.52
CA VAL A 116 -1.53 -8.59 -11.81
C VAL A 116 -2.81 -8.68 -10.96
N GLY A 117 -3.24 -9.90 -10.64
CA GLY A 117 -4.37 -10.12 -9.72
C GLY A 117 -5.74 -10.26 -10.37
N ARG A 118 -5.83 -10.90 -11.55
CA ARG A 118 -7.14 -11.31 -12.09
C ARG A 118 -7.70 -12.45 -11.25
N PHE A 119 -9.00 -12.37 -10.93
CA PHE A 119 -9.69 -13.44 -10.22
C PHE A 119 -9.71 -14.72 -11.05
N CYS A 120 -9.10 -15.78 -10.53
CA CYS A 120 -8.95 -17.07 -11.20
C CYS A 120 -9.65 -18.16 -10.37
N ILE A 121 -10.43 -18.99 -11.05
CA ILE A 121 -11.10 -20.17 -10.51
C ILE A 121 -10.37 -21.39 -11.08
N TRP A 122 -9.93 -22.29 -10.22
CA TRP A 122 -9.16 -23.47 -10.61
C TRP A 122 -9.98 -24.73 -10.37
N THR A 123 -9.94 -25.68 -11.31
CA THR A 123 -10.36 -27.05 -11.01
C THR A 123 -9.33 -27.74 -10.13
N GLU A 124 -9.73 -28.70 -9.30
CA GLU A 124 -8.81 -29.44 -8.42
C GLU A 124 -7.64 -30.06 -9.21
N SER A 125 -7.95 -30.72 -10.33
CA SER A 125 -6.95 -31.35 -11.21
C SER A 125 -5.96 -30.35 -11.80
N ALA A 126 -6.43 -29.18 -12.24
CA ALA A 126 -5.55 -28.12 -12.72
C ALA A 126 -4.66 -27.57 -11.61
N PHE A 127 -5.18 -27.45 -10.40
CA PHE A 127 -4.45 -26.91 -9.27
C PHE A 127 -3.29 -27.82 -8.83
N ARG A 128 -3.53 -29.15 -8.76
CA ARG A 128 -2.48 -30.14 -8.46
C ARG A 128 -1.38 -30.15 -9.51
N LYS A 129 -1.75 -30.04 -10.80
CA LYS A 129 -0.82 -30.09 -11.93
C LYS A 129 0.18 -28.92 -11.99
N LEU A 130 -0.06 -27.83 -11.24
CA LEU A 130 0.88 -26.71 -11.17
C LEU A 130 2.22 -27.08 -10.54
N ASP A 131 2.23 -27.99 -9.56
CA ASP A 131 3.47 -28.44 -8.92
C ASP A 131 4.33 -29.28 -9.90
N ASP A 132 3.72 -30.01 -10.83
CA ASP A 132 4.45 -30.72 -11.89
C ASP A 132 4.95 -29.75 -12.98
N LEU A 133 4.12 -28.76 -13.35
CA LEU A 133 4.43 -27.78 -14.39
C LEU A 133 5.58 -26.83 -14.02
N TYR A 134 5.63 -26.39 -12.76
CA TYR A 134 6.59 -25.36 -12.32
C TYR A 134 7.55 -25.85 -11.24
N GLY A 135 7.28 -27.00 -10.63
CA GLY A 135 8.10 -27.53 -9.55
C GLY A 135 7.97 -26.73 -8.24
N THR A 136 8.90 -27.00 -7.35
CA THR A 136 9.16 -26.25 -6.13
C THR A 136 10.61 -25.78 -6.13
N TRP A 137 11.02 -24.88 -5.25
CA TRP A 137 12.45 -24.49 -5.19
C TRP A 137 13.41 -25.66 -4.95
N ARG A 138 12.94 -26.77 -4.33
CA ARG A 138 13.73 -27.98 -4.07
C ARG A 138 13.65 -29.02 -5.18
N LYS A 139 12.53 -29.07 -5.93
CA LYS A 139 12.26 -30.06 -6.98
C LYS A 139 12.00 -29.34 -8.30
N PRO A 140 12.83 -29.51 -9.34
CA PRO A 140 12.65 -28.83 -10.62
C PRO A 140 11.34 -29.24 -11.30
N ALA A 141 10.92 -28.45 -12.31
CA ALA A 141 9.73 -28.76 -13.11
C ALA A 141 9.93 -30.06 -13.91
N THR A 142 8.87 -30.88 -13.99
CA THR A 142 8.90 -32.13 -14.77
C THR A 142 8.51 -31.89 -16.22
N LEU A 143 7.50 -31.02 -16.44
CA LEU A 143 6.94 -30.76 -17.77
C LEU A 143 7.65 -29.64 -18.54
N LYS A 144 8.56 -28.91 -17.89
CA LYS A 144 9.34 -27.83 -18.50
C LYS A 144 10.83 -28.15 -18.39
N ALA A 145 11.49 -28.27 -19.53
CA ALA A 145 12.93 -28.47 -19.58
C ALA A 145 13.66 -27.28 -18.95
N ASN A 146 14.63 -27.57 -18.08
CA ASN A 146 15.55 -26.60 -17.48
C ASN A 146 14.88 -25.39 -16.81
N TYR A 147 13.72 -25.60 -16.19
CA TYR A 147 13.01 -24.54 -15.47
C TYR A 147 12.91 -24.82 -13.97
N ASN A 148 13.17 -23.78 -13.17
CA ASN A 148 12.92 -23.76 -11.73
C ASN A 148 12.36 -22.38 -11.31
N LEU A 149 11.73 -22.31 -10.14
CA LEU A 149 11.14 -21.08 -9.62
C LEU A 149 12.20 -20.02 -9.31
N PRO A 150 11.92 -18.72 -9.58
CA PRO A 150 12.84 -17.65 -9.24
C PRO A 150 13.03 -17.52 -7.72
N MET A 151 14.26 -17.25 -7.30
CA MET A 151 14.61 -17.02 -5.90
C MET A 151 14.17 -15.64 -5.43
N HIS A 152 13.80 -15.54 -4.15
CA HIS A 152 13.45 -14.27 -3.52
C HIS A 152 14.70 -13.44 -3.26
N LYS A 153 14.67 -12.13 -3.59
CA LYS A 153 15.72 -11.18 -3.17
C LYS A 153 15.68 -10.89 -1.68
N MET A 154 14.48 -10.88 -1.09
CA MET A 154 14.24 -10.65 0.33
C MET A 154 13.33 -11.76 0.85
N THR A 155 13.75 -12.45 1.91
CA THR A 155 13.02 -13.62 2.46
C THR A 155 11.78 -13.21 3.25
N ASN A 156 11.84 -12.12 4.02
CA ASN A 156 10.73 -11.53 4.75
C ASN A 156 10.43 -10.13 4.22
N THR A 157 9.25 -9.90 3.65
CA THR A 157 8.87 -8.61 3.07
C THR A 157 8.15 -7.68 4.06
N ASP A 158 7.88 -8.12 5.29
CA ASP A 158 7.23 -7.29 6.30
C ASP A 158 8.24 -6.34 6.97
N LEU A 159 8.44 -5.18 6.32
CA LEU A 159 9.32 -4.14 6.84
C LEU A 159 8.84 -3.59 8.19
N SER A 160 7.54 -3.53 8.44
CA SER A 160 6.99 -3.02 9.70
C SER A 160 7.40 -3.92 10.86
N ARG A 161 7.29 -5.23 10.69
CA ARG A 161 7.76 -6.21 11.67
C ARG A 161 9.27 -6.17 11.87
N ILE A 162 10.03 -6.08 10.78
CA ILE A 162 11.50 -5.98 10.87
C ILE A 162 11.90 -4.71 11.62
N LEU A 163 11.36 -3.55 11.25
CA LEU A 163 11.71 -2.27 11.89
C LEU A 163 11.31 -2.22 13.37
N LYS A 164 10.20 -2.86 13.77
CA LYS A 164 9.74 -2.92 15.16
C LYS A 164 10.38 -4.04 15.99
N SER A 165 11.31 -4.80 15.40
CA SER A 165 12.00 -5.87 16.10
C SER A 165 12.84 -5.31 17.26
N PRO A 166 12.90 -6.01 18.41
CA PRO A 166 13.64 -5.51 19.58
C PRO A 166 15.13 -5.36 19.29
N GLU A 167 15.68 -6.20 18.41
CA GLU A 167 17.08 -6.15 17.99
C GLU A 167 17.41 -4.83 17.29
N ILE A 168 16.53 -4.37 16.40
CA ILE A 168 16.69 -3.09 15.72
C ILE A 168 16.42 -1.93 16.68
N GLN A 169 15.32 -1.98 17.44
CA GLN A 169 14.94 -0.88 18.34
C GLN A 169 15.98 -0.61 19.43
N LYS A 170 16.66 -1.66 19.93
CA LYS A 170 17.75 -1.52 20.90
C LYS A 170 18.98 -0.78 20.33
N ALA A 171 19.25 -0.94 19.04
CA ALA A 171 20.38 -0.30 18.37
C ALA A 171 20.07 1.14 17.90
N LEU A 172 18.78 1.52 17.83
CA LEU A 172 18.38 2.84 17.34
C LEU A 172 18.49 3.91 18.44
N ARG A 173 18.88 5.11 18.02
CA ARG A 173 18.79 6.31 18.85
C ARG A 173 17.33 6.76 18.97
N ALA A 174 17.01 7.47 20.05
CA ALA A 174 15.68 8.05 20.24
C ALA A 174 15.29 8.96 19.05
N PRO A 175 14.02 8.91 18.59
CA PRO A 175 13.57 9.76 17.51
C PRO A 175 13.59 11.23 17.92
N MET A 176 14.04 12.11 17.03
CA MET A 176 14.01 13.56 17.22
C MET A 176 12.58 14.10 17.03
N SER A 177 11.72 13.85 18.01
CA SER A 177 10.38 14.43 18.11
C SER A 177 10.12 14.86 19.54
N ASP A 178 10.09 16.17 19.78
CA ASP A 178 9.70 16.71 21.09
C ASP A 178 8.25 16.29 21.40
N PRO A 179 7.95 15.76 22.60
CA PRO A 179 6.57 15.55 23.01
C PRO A 179 5.87 16.91 23.04
N LYS A 180 4.70 17.02 22.39
CA LYS A 180 3.77 18.11 22.70
C LYS A 180 3.23 17.83 24.11
N PRO A 181 3.37 18.74 25.10
CA PRO A 181 2.66 18.61 26.34
C PRO A 181 1.20 19.00 26.07
N THR A 182 0.35 18.02 25.81
CA THR A 182 -1.10 18.20 25.98
C THR A 182 -1.62 17.06 26.84
N ALA A 183 -1.34 17.15 28.14
CA ALA A 183 -2.13 16.50 29.15
C ALA A 183 -3.14 17.55 29.66
N LEU A 184 -4.32 17.62 29.06
CA LEU A 184 -5.47 18.17 29.79
C LEU A 184 -6.03 17.03 30.62
N PHE A 185 -5.62 16.97 31.88
CA PHE A 185 -6.32 16.18 32.89
C PHE A 185 -7.67 16.86 33.14
N TYR A 186 -8.76 16.29 32.62
CA TYR A 186 -10.09 16.57 33.14
C TYR A 186 -10.39 15.52 34.20
N TYR A 187 -10.42 15.93 35.47
CA TYR A 187 -11.09 15.17 36.52
C TYR A 187 -12.59 15.46 36.41
N ILE A 188 -13.40 14.45 36.10
CA ILE A 188 -14.84 14.50 36.39
C ILE A 188 -14.99 13.83 37.75
N ASN A 189 -15.32 14.62 38.77
CA ASN A 189 -15.76 14.08 40.05
C ASN A 189 -17.16 13.48 39.84
N ILE A 190 -17.26 12.17 39.74
CA ILE A 190 -18.51 11.45 40.01
C ILE A 190 -18.43 11.02 41.47
N LEU A 191 -19.44 11.46 42.23
CA LEU A 191 -19.63 11.16 43.64
C LEU A 191 -19.45 9.68 43.96
N GLY A 192 -18.58 9.39 44.93
CA GLY A 192 -18.59 8.20 45.78
C GLY A 192 -18.57 6.84 45.06
N THR A 193 -17.37 6.35 44.75
CA THR A 193 -16.89 4.95 44.92
C THR A 193 -15.51 4.83 44.25
N GLU A 194 -14.76 3.79 44.65
CA GLU A 194 -13.31 3.60 44.46
C GLU A 194 -12.71 4.05 43.12
N ASN A 195 -11.62 4.83 43.21
CA ASN A 195 -10.92 5.47 42.10
C ASN A 195 -10.24 4.46 41.16
N ILE A 196 -10.93 4.00 40.11
CA ILE A 196 -10.29 3.34 38.97
C ILE A 196 -9.70 4.41 38.05
N LYS A 197 -8.36 4.58 38.10
CA LYS A 197 -7.62 5.45 37.17
C LYS A 197 -7.50 4.77 35.80
N CYS A 198 -8.44 5.05 34.90
CA CYS A 198 -8.26 4.72 33.48
C CYS A 198 -7.51 5.85 32.76
N VAL A 199 -6.20 5.68 32.58
CA VAL A 199 -5.36 6.58 31.78
C VAL A 199 -5.43 6.15 30.31
N PHE A 200 -6.28 6.80 29.51
CA PHE A 200 -6.22 6.68 28.05
C PHE A 200 -5.27 7.75 27.48
N MET A 201 -4.02 7.36 27.25
CA MET A 201 -3.03 8.19 26.54
C MET A 201 -3.21 8.03 25.02
N PHE A 202 -4.02 8.86 24.39
CA PHE A 202 -3.96 9.05 22.93
C PHE A 202 -2.89 10.10 22.60
N GLY A 203 -1.63 9.66 22.55
CA GLY A 203 -0.50 10.50 22.18
C GLY A 203 -0.41 10.71 20.67
N ASN A 204 -0.91 11.85 20.17
CA ASN A 204 -0.66 12.27 18.79
C ASN A 204 0.76 12.85 18.66
N PHE A 205 1.71 12.02 18.19
CA PHE A 205 3.07 12.43 17.85
C PHE A 205 3.09 13.35 16.63
N SER A 206 3.31 14.65 16.84
CA SER A 206 3.43 15.64 15.76
C SER A 206 4.88 16.10 15.65
N LYS A 207 5.54 15.79 14.52
CA LYS A 207 6.93 16.18 14.25
C LYS A 207 7.09 17.71 14.38
N LYS A 208 8.04 18.16 15.20
CA LYS A 208 8.40 19.59 15.30
C LYS A 208 9.17 19.99 14.04
N VAL A 209 8.45 20.49 13.05
CA VAL A 209 9.09 21.11 11.88
C VAL A 209 9.68 22.44 12.36
N LYS A 210 11.02 22.54 12.44
CA LYS A 210 11.71 23.83 12.64
C LYS A 210 11.38 24.71 11.44
N ARG A 211 10.36 25.54 11.57
CA ARG A 211 10.02 26.54 10.56
C ARG A 211 11.02 27.67 10.65
N ARG A 212 11.26 28.32 9.53
CA ARG A 212 12.04 29.55 9.49
C ARG A 212 11.38 30.57 10.43
N GLU A 213 12.09 30.97 11.48
CA GLU A 213 11.63 32.04 12.35
C GLU A 213 11.80 33.38 11.62
N LEU A 214 10.73 34.17 11.54
CA LEU A 214 10.82 35.51 10.98
C LEU A 214 11.62 36.39 11.95
N LYS A 215 12.74 36.96 11.47
CA LYS A 215 13.56 37.89 12.24
C LYS A 215 12.80 39.20 12.43
N LYS A 216 12.17 39.36 13.60
CA LYS A 216 11.47 40.59 14.00
C LYS A 216 12.47 41.66 14.40
N ASN A 217 12.22 42.91 14.02
CA ASN A 217 13.09 44.04 14.38
C ASN A 217 12.99 44.36 15.89
N PRO A 218 14.07 44.26 16.68
CA PRO A 218 14.04 44.49 18.13
C PRO A 218 13.80 45.96 18.48
N LEU A 219 14.25 46.91 17.66
CA LEU A 219 14.04 48.35 17.90
C LEU A 219 12.56 48.73 17.78
N LYS A 220 11.79 47.97 16.99
CA LYS A 220 10.33 48.14 16.82
C LYS A 220 9.51 47.18 17.69
N ASN A 221 10.11 46.11 18.23
CA ASN A 221 9.40 45.09 19.01
C ASN A 221 10.07 44.86 20.37
N LEU A 222 9.49 45.44 21.42
CA LEU A 222 10.02 45.41 22.78
C LEU A 222 10.19 43.98 23.34
N ARG A 223 9.29 43.03 23.01
CA ARG A 223 9.42 41.64 23.50
C ARG A 223 10.64 40.94 22.91
N ILE A 224 10.94 41.21 21.65
CA ILE A 224 12.14 40.68 20.98
C ILE A 224 13.39 41.36 21.53
N MET A 225 13.33 42.68 21.77
CA MET A 225 14.41 43.40 22.44
C MET A 225 14.70 42.82 23.83
N MET A 226 13.68 42.60 24.65
CA MET A 226 13.86 42.06 26.00
C MET A 226 14.33 40.60 26.00
N ARG A 227 13.95 39.81 24.99
CA ARG A 227 14.44 38.43 24.82
C ARG A 227 15.92 38.39 24.46
N LEU A 228 16.41 39.38 23.72
CA LEU A 228 17.82 39.49 23.31
C LEU A 228 18.67 40.21 24.36
N ASN A 229 18.15 41.28 24.93
CA ASN A 229 18.81 42.12 25.93
C ASN A 229 17.81 42.50 27.05
N PRO A 230 17.81 41.78 28.19
CA PRO A 230 16.90 42.05 29.30
C PRO A 230 17.16 43.42 29.97
N TYR A 231 18.40 43.92 29.94
CA TYR A 231 18.76 45.23 30.50
C TYR A 231 18.05 46.40 29.80
N ALA A 232 17.69 46.23 28.52
CA ALA A 232 16.95 47.25 27.76
C ALA A 232 15.62 47.65 28.44
N LYS A 233 14.99 46.75 29.22
CA LYS A 233 13.78 47.05 29.98
C LYS A 233 14.04 48.08 31.08
N THR A 234 15.12 47.88 31.84
CA THR A 234 15.53 48.77 32.93
C THR A 234 15.98 50.12 32.39
N ALA A 235 16.82 50.11 31.35
CA ALA A 235 17.29 51.34 30.70
C ALA A 235 16.11 52.19 30.17
N LYS A 236 15.12 51.55 29.52
CA LYS A 236 13.92 52.24 29.00
C LYS A 236 13.04 52.79 30.12
N ARG A 237 12.85 52.04 31.21
CA ARG A 237 12.11 52.52 32.39
C ARG A 237 12.80 53.72 33.04
N ASN A 238 14.10 53.65 33.26
CA ASN A 238 14.87 54.75 33.86
C ASN A 238 14.89 55.99 32.96
N ALA A 239 14.82 55.82 31.64
CA ALA A 239 14.68 56.96 30.71
C ALA A 239 13.29 57.62 30.80
N ILE A 240 12.21 56.83 30.92
CA ILE A 240 10.84 57.35 31.08
C ILE A 240 10.71 58.12 32.40
N LEU A 241 11.20 57.56 33.51
CA LEU A 241 11.16 58.24 34.81
C LEU A 241 11.90 59.59 34.75
N ARG A 242 13.10 59.60 34.16
CA ARG A 242 13.87 60.84 33.95
C ARG A 242 13.14 61.86 33.07
N GLN A 243 12.42 61.42 32.03
CA GLN A 243 11.62 62.31 31.19
C GLN A 243 10.42 62.88 31.96
N GLN A 244 9.73 62.08 32.77
CA GLN A 244 8.62 62.53 33.61
C GLN A 244 9.08 63.57 34.62
N GLU A 245 10.22 63.35 35.27
CA GLU A 245 10.86 64.32 36.17
C GLU A 245 11.21 65.64 35.47
N ASN A 246 11.67 65.59 34.21
CA ASN A 246 11.99 66.80 33.45
C ASN A 246 10.74 67.59 33.01
N VAL A 247 9.66 66.89 32.64
CA VAL A 247 8.37 67.50 32.29
C VAL A 247 7.72 68.11 33.52
N SER A 248 7.72 67.42 34.66
CA SER A 248 7.17 67.96 35.92
C SER A 248 7.98 69.14 36.45
N ALA A 249 9.29 69.18 36.18
CA ALA A 249 10.15 70.32 36.49
C ALA A 249 10.04 71.48 35.49
N GLY A 250 9.15 71.41 34.48
CA GLY A 250 8.91 72.48 33.50
C GLY A 250 10.06 72.75 32.54
N LYS A 251 11.02 71.81 32.41
CA LYS A 251 12.26 72.00 31.61
C LYS A 251 12.10 71.67 30.13
N ILE A 252 10.91 71.27 29.69
CA ILE A 252 10.61 70.87 28.30
C ILE A 252 9.18 71.34 27.98
N CYS A 253 9.01 72.12 26.90
CA CYS A 253 7.71 72.43 26.29
C CYS A 253 7.12 71.21 25.57
#